data_AF-A0A835R7B0-F1
#
_entry.id   AF-A0A835R7B0-F1
#
_cell.length_a   1.000
_cell.length_b   1.000
_cell.length_c   1.000
_cell.angle_alpha   90.00
_cell.angle_beta   90.00
_cell.angle_gamma   90.00
#
_symmetry.space_group_name_H-M   'P 1'
#
loop_
_entity.id
_entity.type
_entity.pdbx_description
1 polymer ?
#
loop_
_entity_poly.entity_id
_entity_poly.type
_entity_poly.pdbx_seq_one_letter_code
_entity_poly.pdbx_strand_id
1 'polypeptide(L)'
;MGDEQSTRLLRTPKEGERILAPTRRPDGTLRKPIRIRAGYTPQDEIAIYQSKGTLMRKAAESLLTAGYDPALDEKPKARTAKKEEKKLHLQAAVAVTDKGKNLSEEAIERIVEMATSTDLLRLDASESVIEGIKNLYVSSSAETMESSKSGESPSSDINQRIRTLKKKDSIG
;
A
#
# COMPACT_ATOMS: atom_id res chain seq x y z
N MET A 1 34.03 -1.88 -42.34
CA MET A 1 32.56 -1.73 -42.48
C MET A 1 31.91 -1.71 -41.09
N GLY A 2 31.99 -0.60 -40.35
CA GLY A 2 31.53 -0.53 -38.94
C GLY A 2 30.68 0.70 -38.56
N ASP A 3 30.48 1.67 -39.46
CA ASP A 3 30.07 3.04 -39.08
C ASP A 3 28.58 3.35 -39.29
N GLU A 4 27.80 2.42 -39.84
CA GLU A 4 26.37 2.65 -40.11
C GLU A 4 25.50 2.66 -38.84
N GLN A 5 25.94 1.97 -37.79
CA GLN A 5 25.17 1.89 -36.53
C GLN A 5 25.37 3.12 -35.65
N SER A 6 26.59 3.68 -35.61
CA SER A 6 26.90 4.91 -34.88
C SER A 6 26.19 6.13 -35.48
N THR A 7 26.16 6.23 -36.81
CA THR A 7 25.45 7.31 -37.53
C THR A 7 23.94 7.31 -37.30
N ARG A 8 23.30 6.14 -37.16
CA ARG A 8 21.87 6.04 -36.83
C ARG A 8 21.52 6.50 -35.41
N LEU A 9 22.49 6.56 -34.50
CA LEU A 9 22.32 7.00 -33.12
C LEU A 9 22.56 8.51 -32.96
N LEU A 10 23.33 9.10 -33.88
CA LEU A 10 23.48 10.55 -34.02
C LEU A 10 22.25 11.21 -34.68
N ARG A 11 21.38 10.40 -35.29
CA ARG A 11 20.07 10.87 -35.78
C ARG A 11 19.17 11.13 -34.57
N THR A 12 18.65 12.35 -34.50
CA THR A 12 17.68 12.76 -33.50
C THR A 12 16.55 11.72 -33.39
N PRO A 13 16.19 11.30 -32.16
CA PRO A 13 15.13 10.33 -31.99
C PRO A 13 13.84 10.87 -32.59
N LYS A 14 13.11 10.01 -33.32
CA LYS A 14 11.77 10.35 -33.80
C LYS A 14 10.84 10.51 -32.60
N GLU A 15 9.77 11.28 -32.77
CA GLU A 15 8.80 11.56 -31.71
C GLU A 15 8.34 10.26 -31.02
N GLY A 16 8.61 10.15 -29.71
CA GLY A 16 8.31 8.97 -28.90
C GLY A 16 9.40 7.89 -28.80
N GLU A 17 10.41 7.86 -29.67
CA GLU A 17 11.60 7.00 -29.48
C GLU A 17 12.52 7.57 -28.39
N ARG A 18 13.11 6.70 -27.56
CA ARG A 18 14.10 7.12 -26.54
C ARG A 18 15.42 6.41 -26.80
N ILE A 19 16.54 7.11 -26.57
CA ILE A 19 17.88 6.52 -26.67
C ILE A 19 18.57 6.64 -25.33
N LEU A 20 18.89 5.52 -24.70
CA LEU A 20 19.73 5.49 -23.50
C LEU A 20 21.18 5.72 -23.90
N ALA A 21 21.86 6.58 -23.14
CA ALA A 21 23.26 6.89 -23.35
C ALA A 21 24.16 5.63 -23.23
N PRO A 22 25.32 5.62 -23.91
CA PRO A 22 26.34 4.59 -23.72
C PRO A 22 26.75 4.48 -22.24
N THR A 23 26.71 3.29 -21.66
CA THR A 23 27.12 3.07 -20.27
C THR A 23 28.52 2.47 -20.19
N ARG A 24 29.29 2.83 -19.15
CA ARG A 24 30.67 2.35 -18.97
C ARG A 24 30.68 0.96 -18.34
N ARG A 25 31.50 0.05 -18.87
CA ARG A 25 31.77 -1.25 -18.24
C ARG A 25 32.83 -1.12 -17.12
N PRO A 26 33.00 -2.14 -16.27
CA PRO A 26 34.05 -2.14 -15.25
C PRO A 26 35.47 -2.01 -15.82
N ASP A 27 35.73 -2.55 -17.02
CA ASP A 27 36.98 -2.42 -17.78
C ASP A 27 37.18 -1.04 -18.43
N GLY A 28 36.17 -0.16 -18.32
CA GLY A 28 36.21 1.19 -18.84
C GLY A 28 35.70 1.37 -20.26
N THR A 29 35.55 0.29 -21.03
CA THR A 29 34.95 0.34 -22.37
C THR A 29 33.47 0.75 -22.31
N LEU A 30 32.98 1.49 -23.31
CA LEU A 30 31.57 1.86 -23.41
C LEU A 30 30.73 0.74 -24.04
N ARG A 31 29.53 0.54 -23.50
CA ARG A 31 28.47 -0.24 -24.14
C ARG A 31 27.83 0.60 -25.23
N LYS A 32 27.33 -0.06 -26.28
CA LYS A 32 26.51 0.61 -27.29
C LYS A 32 25.28 1.26 -26.62
N PRO A 33 24.85 2.45 -27.08
CA PRO A 33 23.62 3.05 -26.61
C PRO A 33 22.41 2.18 -27.00
N ILE A 34 21.35 2.26 -26.21
CA ILE A 34 20.17 1.39 -26.35
C ILE A 34 19.02 2.22 -26.92
N ARG A 35 18.36 1.73 -27.98
CA ARG A 35 17.17 2.37 -28.55
C ARG A 35 15.92 1.72 -27.97
N ILE A 36 15.01 2.54 -27.46
CA ILE A 36 13.68 2.17 -26.97
C ILE A 36 12.66 2.61 -28.01
N ARG A 37 11.77 1.68 -28.37
CA ARG A 37 10.69 1.90 -29.35
C ARG A 37 9.63 2.85 -28.76
N ALA A 38 8.98 3.64 -29.62
CA ALA A 38 7.87 4.48 -29.20
C ALA A 38 6.74 3.65 -28.58
N GLY A 39 6.19 4.10 -27.46
CA GLY A 39 5.13 3.42 -26.71
C GLY A 39 5.57 2.17 -25.92
N TYR A 40 6.87 1.90 -25.80
CA TYR A 40 7.36 0.83 -24.92
C TYR A 40 7.33 1.29 -23.45
N THR A 41 6.60 0.55 -22.62
CA THR A 41 6.53 0.73 -21.16
C THR A 41 7.30 -0.41 -20.49
N PRO A 42 8.23 -0.12 -19.56
CA PRO A 42 8.99 -1.16 -18.87
C PRO A 42 8.09 -2.01 -17.96
N GLN A 43 8.49 -3.26 -17.71
CA GLN A 43 7.71 -4.23 -16.93
C GLN A 43 7.44 -3.77 -15.49
N ASP A 44 8.36 -2.99 -14.91
CA ASP A 44 8.23 -2.45 -13.54
C ASP A 44 7.05 -1.47 -13.41
N GLU A 45 6.66 -0.82 -14.51
CA GLU A 45 5.51 0.09 -14.57
C GLU A 45 4.22 -0.63 -15.02
N ILE A 46 4.32 -1.85 -15.56
CA ILE A 46 3.16 -2.66 -15.95
C ILE A 46 2.57 -3.28 -14.70
N ALA A 47 1.36 -2.84 -14.32
CA ALA A 47 0.64 -3.39 -13.19
C ALA A 47 0.46 -4.91 -13.33
N ILE A 48 1.01 -5.67 -12.38
CA ILE A 48 0.79 -7.10 -12.30
C ILE A 48 -0.69 -7.34 -12.07
N TYR A 49 -1.33 -8.16 -12.91
CA TYR A 49 -2.75 -8.45 -12.80
C TYR A 49 -3.10 -8.92 -11.38
N GLN A 50 -4.03 -8.19 -10.75
CA GLN A 50 -4.63 -8.57 -9.47
C GLN A 50 -6.07 -9.02 -9.78
N SER A 51 -6.44 -10.23 -9.36
CA SER A 51 -7.83 -10.67 -9.51
C SER A 51 -8.76 -9.79 -8.67
N LYS A 52 -10.04 -9.68 -9.08
CA LYS A 52 -11.04 -8.88 -8.34
C LYS A 52 -11.13 -9.30 -6.86
N GLY A 53 -11.07 -10.60 -6.56
CA GLY A 53 -11.09 -11.10 -5.18
C GLY A 53 -9.83 -10.72 -4.38
N THR A 54 -8.67 -10.61 -5.01
CA THR A 54 -7.44 -10.11 -4.35
C THR A 54 -7.54 -8.62 -4.07
N LEU A 55 -8.09 -7.82 -5.00
CA LEU A 55 -8.35 -6.41 -4.77
C LEU A 55 -9.36 -6.20 -3.63
N MET A 56 -10.44 -6.99 -3.57
CA MET A 56 -11.43 -6.93 -2.49
C MET A 56 -10.84 -7.31 -1.13
N ARG A 57 -10.01 -8.36 -1.06
CA ARG A 57 -9.31 -8.74 0.19
C ARG A 57 -8.33 -7.67 0.65
N LYS A 58 -7.51 -7.12 -0.25
CA LYS A 58 -6.61 -5.99 0.06
C LYS A 58 -7.37 -4.75 0.52
N ALA A 59 -8.50 -4.45 -0.10
CA ALA A 59 -9.37 -3.36 0.34
C ALA A 59 -9.97 -3.64 1.73
N ALA A 60 -10.40 -4.87 2.01
CA ALA A 60 -10.91 -5.28 3.32
C ALA A 60 -9.83 -5.26 4.41
N GLU A 61 -8.62 -5.72 4.10
CA GLU A 61 -7.43 -5.64 4.97
C GLU A 61 -7.02 -4.18 5.21
N SER A 62 -7.12 -3.32 4.20
CA SER A 62 -6.91 -1.88 4.36
C SER A 62 -8.02 -1.19 5.14
N LEU A 63 -9.22 -1.78 5.19
CA LEU A 63 -10.36 -1.33 5.98
C LEU A 63 -10.36 -1.90 7.41
N LEU A 64 -9.31 -2.66 7.80
CA LEU A 64 -9.03 -2.92 9.20
C LEU A 64 -8.84 -1.56 9.87
N THR A 65 -9.86 -1.12 10.58
CA THR A 65 -9.87 0.14 11.32
C THR A 65 -8.62 0.24 12.20
N ALA A 66 -8.05 1.44 12.30
CA ALA A 66 -6.99 1.70 13.27
C ALA A 66 -7.44 1.20 14.66
N GLY A 67 -6.77 0.17 15.18
CA GLY A 67 -7.15 -0.53 16.41
C GLY A 67 -7.63 -1.99 16.25
N TYR A 68 -7.71 -2.55 15.04
CA TYR A 68 -7.96 -3.99 14.88
C TYR A 68 -6.72 -4.81 15.22
N ASP A 69 -6.82 -5.65 16.25
CA ASP A 69 -5.82 -6.65 16.62
C ASP A 69 -6.18 -8.02 16.00
N PRO A 70 -5.41 -8.50 14.99
CA PRO A 70 -5.67 -9.80 14.36
C PRO A 70 -5.49 -10.99 15.32
N ALA A 71 -4.94 -10.80 16.52
CA ALA A 71 -4.84 -11.84 17.54
C ALA A 71 -6.21 -12.31 18.08
N LEU A 72 -7.28 -11.51 17.92
CA LEU A 72 -8.62 -11.88 18.42
C LEU A 72 -9.42 -12.75 17.44
N ASP A 73 -9.01 -12.85 16.18
CA ASP A 73 -9.70 -13.63 15.15
C ASP A 73 -9.08 -15.02 14.91
N GLU A 74 -8.17 -15.46 15.78
CA GLU A 74 -7.72 -16.86 15.87
C GLU A 74 -8.86 -17.76 16.37
N LYS A 75 -9.87 -17.97 15.51
CA LYS A 75 -10.82 -19.07 15.70
C LYS A 75 -10.02 -20.37 15.74
N PRO A 76 -10.18 -21.20 16.79
CA PRO A 76 -9.38 -22.39 16.99
C PRO A 76 -9.57 -23.33 15.79
N LYS A 77 -8.54 -23.48 14.97
CA LYS A 77 -8.53 -24.45 13.87
C LYS A 77 -8.76 -25.85 14.45
N ALA A 78 -9.76 -26.52 13.91
CA ALA A 78 -10.18 -27.86 14.32
C ALA A 78 -9.01 -28.86 14.33
N ARG A 79 -9.07 -29.79 15.28
CA ARG A 79 -8.02 -30.73 15.74
C ARG A 79 -7.66 -31.87 14.78
N THR A 80 -7.65 -31.68 13.46
CA THR A 80 -7.40 -32.78 12.49
C THR A 80 -6.15 -32.65 11.62
N ALA A 81 -5.22 -31.74 11.94
CA ALA A 81 -3.93 -31.63 11.24
C ALA A 81 -2.73 -32.18 12.06
N LYS A 82 -2.95 -33.15 12.96
CA LYS A 82 -1.95 -33.58 13.96
C LYS A 82 -1.23 -34.92 13.67
N LYS A 83 -1.05 -35.31 12.40
CA LYS A 83 -0.38 -36.60 12.08
C LYS A 83 0.68 -36.63 10.96
N GLU A 84 1.01 -35.52 10.29
CA GLU A 84 2.03 -35.56 9.21
C GLU A 84 3.27 -34.66 9.39
N GLU A 85 3.44 -33.98 10.53
CA GLU A 85 4.65 -33.17 10.76
C GLU A 85 5.73 -33.87 11.61
N LYS A 86 5.43 -35.05 12.17
CA LYS A 86 6.35 -35.76 13.09
C LYS A 86 7.50 -36.53 12.42
N LYS A 87 7.56 -36.62 11.08
CA LYS A 87 8.68 -37.30 10.40
C LYS A 87 9.76 -36.35 9.85
N LEU A 88 9.52 -35.03 9.84
CA LEU A 88 10.49 -34.04 9.34
C LEU A 88 11.06 -33.10 10.42
N HIS A 89 10.49 -33.06 11.63
CA HIS A 89 10.97 -32.20 12.72
C HIS A 89 11.88 -32.87 13.76
N LEU A 90 12.07 -34.19 13.71
CA LEU A 90 13.02 -34.90 14.61
C LEU A 90 14.47 -34.89 14.11
N GLN A 91 14.73 -34.56 12.84
CA GLN A 91 16.10 -34.45 12.31
C GLN A 91 16.68 -33.02 12.39
N ALA A 92 15.84 -31.99 12.46
CA ALA A 92 16.31 -30.59 12.50
C ALA A 92 16.49 -30.03 13.93
N ALA A 93 15.91 -30.66 14.96
CA ALA A 93 15.95 -30.18 16.35
C ALA A 93 17.10 -30.74 17.20
N VAL A 94 17.89 -31.69 16.66
CA VAL A 94 19.08 -32.24 17.37
C VAL A 94 20.36 -31.46 17.01
N ALA A 95 20.33 -30.60 15.99
CA ALA A 95 21.54 -29.98 15.45
C ALA A 95 21.83 -28.54 15.93
N VAL A 96 20.91 -27.87 16.63
CA VAL A 96 21.12 -26.46 17.01
C VAL A 96 20.47 -26.19 18.38
N THR A 97 21.29 -25.73 19.34
CA THR A 97 20.92 -25.15 20.64
C THR A 97 20.94 -26.03 21.90
N ASP A 98 21.99 -26.83 22.08
CA ASP A 98 22.58 -26.99 23.42
C ASP A 98 23.24 -25.66 23.83
N LYS A 99 22.45 -24.66 24.23
CA LYS A 99 22.88 -23.54 25.10
C LYS A 99 21.67 -22.99 25.84
N GLY A 100 21.46 -23.54 27.04
CA GLY A 100 20.50 -23.02 28.01
C GLY A 100 20.71 -21.54 28.29
N LYS A 101 19.59 -20.81 28.38
CA LYS A 101 19.53 -19.45 28.91
C LYS A 101 18.27 -19.31 29.75
N ASN A 102 18.41 -19.63 31.04
CA ASN A 102 17.46 -19.22 32.06
C ASN A 102 17.69 -17.72 32.28
N LEU A 103 16.74 -16.88 31.89
CA LEU A 103 16.77 -15.44 32.21
C LEU A 103 16.16 -15.25 33.60
N SER A 104 16.87 -14.53 34.46
CA SER A 104 16.50 -14.31 35.86
C SER A 104 15.26 -13.41 35.97
N GLU A 105 14.43 -13.65 37.01
CA GLU A 105 13.20 -12.88 37.30
C GLU A 105 13.46 -11.35 37.38
N GLU A 106 14.64 -10.95 37.85
CA GLU A 106 15.10 -9.55 37.90
C GLU A 106 15.15 -8.84 36.52
N ALA A 107 15.37 -9.59 35.44
CA ALA A 107 15.39 -9.03 34.08
C ALA A 107 13.96 -8.75 33.55
N ILE A 108 12.96 -9.47 34.08
CA ILE A 108 11.55 -9.32 33.70
C ILE A 108 10.98 -8.07 34.39
N GLU A 109 11.31 -7.83 35.66
CA GLU A 109 10.84 -6.65 36.41
C GLU A 109 11.30 -5.32 35.77
N ARG A 110 12.55 -5.23 35.29
CA ARG A 110 13.04 -4.02 34.61
C ARG A 110 12.34 -3.72 33.27
N ILE A 111 11.87 -4.76 32.58
CA ILE A 111 11.14 -4.60 31.32
C ILE A 111 9.72 -4.04 31.59
N VAL A 112 9.09 -4.48 32.67
CA VAL A 112 7.77 -4.01 33.09
C VAL A 112 7.81 -2.55 33.55
N GLU A 113 8.81 -2.16 34.35
CA GLU A 113 8.98 -0.76 34.78
C GLU A 113 9.17 0.21 33.61
N MET A 114 9.95 -0.19 32.61
CA MET A 114 10.20 0.63 31.43
C MET A 114 8.95 0.79 30.55
N ALA A 115 8.09 -0.24 30.47
CA ALA A 115 6.81 -0.16 29.78
C ALA A 115 5.82 0.79 30.49
N THR A 116 5.76 0.76 31.82
CA THR A 116 4.86 1.65 32.59
C THR A 116 5.27 3.13 32.49
N SER A 117 6.58 3.41 32.44
CA SER A 117 7.09 4.77 32.29
C SER A 117 6.76 5.39 30.92
N THR A 118 6.72 4.57 29.87
CA THR A 118 6.37 5.05 28.51
C THR A 118 4.89 5.38 28.34
N ASP A 119 4.01 4.77 29.13
CA ASP A 119 2.56 4.99 29.04
C ASP A 119 2.13 6.32 29.70
N LEU A 120 2.84 6.74 30.76
CA LEU A 120 2.63 8.04 31.41
C LEU A 120 3.00 9.22 30.51
N LEU A 121 4.12 9.12 29.76
CA LEU A 121 4.54 10.16 28.80
C LEU A 121 3.57 10.33 27.62
N ARG A 122 2.78 9.29 27.31
CA ARG A 122 1.81 9.30 26.21
C ARG A 122 0.54 10.08 26.57
N LEU A 123 0.17 10.13 27.85
CA LEU A 123 -1.01 10.87 28.33
C LEU A 123 -0.75 12.39 28.28
N ASP A 124 0.42 12.84 28.74
CA ASP A 124 0.80 14.26 28.72
C ASP A 124 0.80 14.87 27.30
N ALA A 125 1.22 14.08 26.30
CA ALA A 125 1.20 14.50 24.90
C ALA A 125 -0.23 14.68 24.36
N SER A 126 -1.19 13.88 24.85
CA SER A 126 -2.59 13.96 24.40
C SER A 126 -3.32 15.19 24.97
N GLU A 127 -3.00 15.59 26.20
CA GLU A 127 -3.57 16.79 26.82
C GLU A 127 -3.10 18.07 26.11
N SER A 128 -1.81 18.13 25.73
CA SER A 128 -1.24 19.25 24.97
C SER A 128 -1.91 19.46 23.60
N VAL A 129 -2.25 18.38 22.89
CA VAL A 129 -2.95 18.45 21.60
C VAL A 129 -4.39 18.97 21.77
N ILE A 130 -5.08 18.56 22.83
CA ILE A 130 -6.45 18.99 23.12
C ILE A 130 -6.51 20.48 23.42
N GLU A 131 -5.53 21.03 24.14
CA GLU A 131 -5.41 22.48 24.36
C GLU A 131 -5.18 23.25 23.05
N GLY A 132 -4.34 22.72 22.15
CA GLY A 132 -4.10 23.33 20.84
C GLY A 132 -5.36 23.46 19.98
N ILE A 133 -6.25 22.46 20.01
CA ILE A 133 -7.49 22.45 19.21
C ILE A 133 -8.51 23.49 19.73
N LYS A 134 -8.55 23.73 21.05
CA LYS A 134 -9.50 24.69 21.65
C LYS A 134 -9.29 26.14 21.18
N ASN A 135 -8.09 26.47 20.72
CA ASN A 135 -7.72 27.84 20.32
C ASN A 135 -7.87 28.11 18.81
N LEU A 136 -8.42 27.17 18.04
CA LEU A 136 -8.65 27.36 16.60
C LEU A 136 -10.00 28.05 16.35
N TYR A 137 -9.94 29.32 15.94
CA TYR A 137 -11.10 30.09 15.48
C TYR A 137 -11.02 30.33 13.97
N VAL A 138 -12.07 29.99 13.23
CA VAL A 138 -12.14 30.16 11.77
C VAL A 138 -12.82 31.50 11.46
N SER A 139 -12.06 32.45 10.92
CA SER A 139 -12.60 33.71 10.39
C SER A 139 -13.22 33.47 9.02
N SER A 140 -14.54 33.65 8.89
CA SER A 140 -15.25 33.55 7.61
C SER A 140 -15.07 34.85 6.80
N SER A 141 -14.12 34.89 5.88
CA SER A 141 -14.09 35.89 4.81
C SER A 141 -15.03 35.45 3.69
N ALA A 142 -16.13 36.18 3.52
CA ALA A 142 -17.08 36.00 2.42
C ALA A 142 -16.45 36.49 1.11
N GLU A 143 -16.04 35.56 0.25
CA GLU A 143 -15.69 35.83 -1.15
C GLU A 143 -16.75 35.17 -2.04
N THR A 144 -17.60 36.02 -2.58
CA THR A 144 -18.68 35.74 -3.52
C THR A 144 -18.07 35.35 -4.86
N MET A 145 -18.23 34.09 -5.29
CA MET A 145 -17.84 33.64 -6.63
C MET A 145 -19.05 33.69 -7.57
N GLU A 146 -18.85 34.49 -8.61
CA GLU A 146 -19.72 34.82 -9.73
C GLU A 146 -20.22 33.62 -10.54
N SER A 147 -21.37 33.84 -11.17
CA SER A 147 -22.21 32.83 -11.81
C SER A 147 -21.64 32.33 -13.15
N SER A 148 -21.74 31.02 -13.40
CA SER A 148 -21.70 30.47 -14.75
C SER A 148 -22.83 29.46 -14.95
N LYS A 149 -23.48 29.58 -16.10
CA LYS A 149 -24.83 29.11 -16.43
C LYS A 149 -24.74 27.93 -17.40
N SER A 150 -25.19 26.75 -16.97
CA SER A 150 -25.72 25.64 -17.80
C SER A 150 -26.36 24.66 -16.82
N GLY A 151 -27.68 24.55 -16.73
CA GLY A 151 -28.51 23.79 -17.68
C GLY A 151 -28.70 22.38 -17.13
N GLU A 152 -29.92 22.07 -16.70
CA GLU A 152 -30.41 20.80 -16.12
C GLU A 152 -30.18 20.59 -14.61
N SER A 153 -31.27 20.72 -13.86
CA SER A 153 -31.31 20.47 -12.42
C SER A 153 -31.26 18.96 -12.13
N PRO A 154 -30.42 18.48 -11.20
CA PRO A 154 -30.35 17.05 -10.83
C PRO A 154 -31.66 16.48 -10.26
N SER A 155 -32.66 17.32 -9.99
CA SER A 155 -33.97 16.92 -9.50
C SER A 155 -34.82 16.21 -10.57
N SER A 156 -34.66 16.53 -11.86
CA SER A 156 -35.43 15.86 -12.92
C SER A 156 -35.03 14.39 -13.07
N ASP A 157 -33.73 14.11 -12.96
CA ASP A 157 -33.17 12.77 -13.08
C ASP A 157 -33.57 11.88 -11.91
N ILE A 158 -33.60 12.44 -10.69
CA ILE A 158 -34.06 11.73 -9.50
C ILE A 158 -35.54 11.34 -9.64
N ASN A 159 -36.37 12.27 -10.09
CA ASN A 159 -37.81 12.00 -10.28
C ASN A 159 -38.09 10.97 -11.39
N GLN A 160 -37.26 10.92 -12.44
CA GLN A 160 -37.35 9.88 -13.47
C GLN A 160 -36.94 8.52 -12.91
N ARG A 161 -35.84 8.44 -12.14
CA ARG A 161 -35.37 7.21 -11.51
C ARG A 161 -36.36 6.65 -10.49
N ILE A 162 -37.02 7.51 -9.72
CA ILE A 162 -38.10 7.11 -8.79
C ILE A 162 -39.29 6.53 -9.57
N ARG A 163 -39.66 7.13 -10.70
CA ARG A 163 -40.76 6.64 -11.55
C ARG A 163 -40.47 5.26 -12.15
N THR A 164 -39.26 5.04 -12.65
CA THR A 164 -38.89 3.75 -13.25
C THR A 164 -38.83 2.62 -12.22
N LEU A 165 -38.31 2.90 -11.03
CA LEU A 165 -38.29 1.93 -9.91
C LEU A 165 -39.70 1.57 -9.45
N LYS A 166 -40.58 2.56 -9.21
CA LYS A 166 -41.99 2.31 -8.86
C LYS A 166 -42.73 1.48 -9.91
N LYS A 167 -42.48 1.73 -11.20
CA LYS A 167 -43.09 0.95 -12.28
C LYS A 167 -42.61 -0.51 -12.28
N LYS A 168 -41.33 -0.72 -11.99
CA LYS A 168 -40.73 -2.07 -11.92
C LYS A 168 -41.32 -2.89 -10.78
N ASP A 169 -41.49 -2.28 -9.61
CA ASP A 169 -42.02 -2.95 -8.42
C ASP A 169 -43.55 -3.19 -8.51
N SER A 170 -44.24 -2.50 -9.41
CA SER A 170 -45.69 -2.69 -9.68
C SER A 170 -45.99 -3.80 -10.69
N ILE A 171 -44.98 -4.33 -11.39
CA ILE A 171 -45.13 -5.31 -12.49
C ILE A 171 -44.72 -6.73 -12.06
N GLY A 172 -44.26 -6.92 -10.81
CA GLY A 172 -44.06 -8.22 -10.17
C GLY A 172 -45.17 -8.53 -9.17
#